data_AF-A0AAD4IQ62-F1
#
_entry.id   AF-A0AAD4IQ62-F1
#
_cell.length_a   1.000
_cell.length_b   1.000
_cell.length_c   1.000
_cell.angle_alpha   90.00
_cell.angle_beta   90.00
_cell.angle_gamma   90.00
#
_symmetry.space_group_name_H-M   'P 1'
#
loop_
_entity.id
_entity.type
_entity.pdbx_description
1 polymer ?
#
loop_
_entity_poly.entity_id
_entity_poly.type
_entity_poly.pdbx_seq_one_letter_code
_entity_poly.pdbx_strand_id
1 'polypeptide(L)'
;MPIIDPVSRSLRSRMVLWRPPEAPWVKLNTDGSYSTDLQMAVGGGGLVRDYTGSFLAGFCAPLRAASSFDAEFQALLHGLRLAVQYSDHI
;
A
#
# COMPACT_ATOMS: atom_id res chain seq x y z
N MET A 1 24.72 38.61 -5.30
CA MET A 1 24.58 37.16 -5.11
C MET A 1 23.09 36.91 -4.82
N PRO A 2 22.30 36.30 -5.71
CA PRO A 2 20.89 36.12 -5.46
C PRO A 2 20.66 34.85 -4.62
N ILE A 3 19.85 35.00 -3.58
CA ILE A 3 19.31 33.90 -2.78
C ILE A 3 18.34 33.14 -3.68
N ILE A 4 18.59 31.85 -3.88
CA ILE A 4 17.68 30.95 -4.58
C ILE A 4 16.54 30.65 -3.60
N ASP A 5 15.34 31.16 -3.88
CA ASP A 5 14.13 30.73 -3.19
C ASP A 5 13.98 29.20 -3.38
N PRO A 6 13.83 28.41 -2.30
CA PRO A 6 13.55 27.00 -2.44
C PRO A 6 12.20 26.90 -3.13
N VAL A 7 12.19 26.28 -4.31
CA VAL A 7 11.00 26.01 -5.12
C VAL A 7 9.88 25.54 -4.20
N SER A 8 8.93 26.43 -3.93
CA SER A 8 7.65 26.10 -3.32
C SER A 8 6.99 25.10 -4.27
N ARG A 9 7.19 23.81 -4.01
CA ARG A 9 6.39 22.77 -4.64
C ARG A 9 4.98 23.01 -4.15
N SER A 10 4.18 23.68 -4.98
CA SER A 10 2.74 23.69 -4.86
C SER A 10 2.28 22.24 -4.85
N LEU A 11 2.07 21.70 -3.64
CA LEU A 11 1.47 20.40 -3.45
C LEU A 11 0.00 20.55 -3.85
N ARG A 12 -0.30 20.33 -5.12
CA ARG A 12 -1.68 20.23 -5.58
C ARG A 12 -2.30 18.97 -4.96
N SER A 13 -3.01 19.15 -3.86
CA SER A 13 -3.83 18.08 -3.28
C SER A 13 -4.90 17.68 -4.30
N ARG A 14 -4.80 16.47 -4.84
CA ARG A 14 -5.87 15.86 -5.63
C ARG A 14 -6.80 15.12 -4.68
N MET A 15 -8.10 15.39 -4.79
CA MET A 15 -9.10 14.50 -4.19
C MET A 15 -8.99 13.14 -4.87
N VAL A 16 -8.66 12.12 -4.09
CA VAL A 16 -8.67 10.72 -4.52
C VAL A 16 -9.87 10.05 -3.84
N LEU A 17 -10.88 9.71 -4.65
CA LEU A 17 -12.01 8.91 -4.18
C LEU A 17 -11.71 7.43 -4.40
N TRP A 18 -11.64 6.68 -3.30
CA TRP A 18 -11.55 5.22 -3.35
C TRP A 18 -12.91 4.65 -3.71
N ARG A 19 -13.01 4.04 -4.90
CA ARG A 19 -14.20 3.30 -5.34
C ARG A 19 -13.98 1.80 -5.15
N PRO A 20 -15.01 1.00 -4.82
CA PRO A 20 -14.89 -0.46 -4.88
C PRO A 20 -14.63 -0.93 -6.32
N PRO A 21 -14.10 -2.15 -6.52
CA PRO A 21 -14.00 -2.74 -7.86
C PRO A 21 -15.39 -3.18 -8.37
N GLU A 22 -15.49 -3.53 -9.65
CA GLU A 22 -16.71 -4.14 -10.22
C GLU A 22 -16.85 -5.60 -9.76
N ALA A 23 -18.08 -6.13 -9.69
CA ALA A 23 -18.28 -7.55 -9.44
C ALA A 23 -17.71 -8.40 -10.60
N PRO A 24 -17.12 -9.59 -10.34
CA PRO A 24 -16.97 -10.28 -9.04
C PRO A 24 -15.59 -10.04 -8.38
N TRP A 25 -14.95 -8.90 -8.66
CA TRP A 25 -13.55 -8.70 -8.28
C TRP A 25 -13.38 -8.30 -6.81
N VAL A 26 -12.23 -8.71 -6.26
CA VAL A 26 -11.67 -8.10 -5.04
C VAL A 26 -10.73 -6.97 -5.38
N LYS A 27 -10.53 -6.08 -4.41
CA LYS A 27 -9.50 -5.05 -4.43
C LYS A 27 -8.52 -5.27 -3.31
N LEU A 28 -7.25 -5.39 -3.67
CA LEU A 28 -6.13 -5.37 -2.75
C LEU A 28 -5.53 -3.95 -2.68
N ASN A 29 -5.37 -3.43 -1.47
CA ASN A 29 -4.58 -2.25 -1.18
C ASN A 29 -3.41 -2.65 -0.28
N THR A 30 -2.19 -2.27 -0.64
CA THR A 30 -0.98 -2.55 0.16
C THR A 30 -0.13 -1.30 0.32
N ASP A 31 0.70 -1.30 1.35
CA ASP A 31 1.71 -0.28 1.60
C ASP A 31 2.91 -0.91 2.30
N GLY A 32 4.12 -0.56 1.86
CA GLY A 32 5.38 -0.96 2.46
C GLY A 32 6.10 0.21 3.12
N SER A 33 6.55 0.03 4.36
CA SER A 33 7.34 1.03 5.09
C SER A 33 8.81 0.62 5.17
N TYR A 34 9.69 1.60 4.99
CA TYR A 34 11.14 1.41 5.08
C TYR A 34 11.79 2.66 5.68
N SER A 35 12.67 2.47 6.67
CA SER A 35 13.46 3.52 7.29
C SER A 35 14.94 3.14 7.27
N THR A 36 15.78 4.09 6.87
CA THR A 36 17.25 3.98 6.95
C THR A 36 17.80 4.28 8.34
N ASP A 37 17.04 5.02 9.14
CA ASP A 37 17.52 5.65 10.37
C ASP A 37 17.27 4.77 11.59
N LEU A 38 16.24 3.92 11.51
CA LEU A 38 15.92 2.89 12.48
C LEU A 38 16.44 1.57 11.93
N GLN A 39 17.40 0.97 12.62
CA GLN A 39 17.90 -0.39 12.37
C GLN A 39 16.75 -1.39 12.26
N MET A 40 16.14 -1.55 11.08
CA MET A 40 15.07 -2.51 10.75
C MET A 40 13.61 -2.09 11.01
N ALA A 41 13.25 -0.80 11.08
CA ALA A 41 11.82 -0.44 11.03
C ALA A 41 11.30 -0.58 9.59
N VAL A 42 11.02 -1.82 9.21
CA VAL A 42 10.51 -2.22 7.91
C VAL A 42 9.26 -3.05 8.13
N GLY A 43 8.16 -2.64 7.53
CA GLY A 43 6.88 -3.32 7.67
C GLY A 43 6.13 -3.29 6.36
N GLY A 44 5.13 -4.14 6.25
CA GLY A 44 4.21 -4.16 5.14
C GLY A 44 2.83 -4.42 5.65
N GLY A 45 1.84 -3.77 5.05
CA GLY A 45 0.46 -3.96 5.39
C GLY A 45 -0.41 -3.95 4.16
N GLY A 46 -1.65 -4.37 4.36
CA GLY A 46 -2.65 -4.27 3.33
C GLY A 46 -4.01 -4.79 3.77
N LEU A 47 -5.00 -4.55 2.91
CA LEU A 47 -6.36 -5.00 3.09
C LEU A 47 -6.96 -5.43 1.75
N VAL A 48 -7.89 -6.37 1.84
CA VAL A 48 -8.69 -6.87 0.73
C VAL A 48 -10.14 -6.47 0.98
N ARG A 49 -10.80 -5.96 -0.06
CA ARG A 49 -12.22 -5.61 -0.08
C ARG A 49 -12.94 -6.28 -1.25
N ASP A 50 -14.22 -6.57 -1.08
CA ASP A 50 -15.08 -7.04 -2.18
C ASP A 50 -15.59 -5.88 -3.05
N TYR A 51 -16.40 -6.21 -4.06
CA TYR A 51 -17.05 -5.25 -4.96
C TYR A 51 -18.13 -4.38 -4.31
N THR A 52 -18.61 -4.74 -3.11
CA THR A 52 -19.49 -3.88 -2.31
C THR A 52 -18.70 -2.87 -1.47
N GLY A 53 -17.37 -3.01 -1.42
CA GLY A 53 -16.46 -2.24 -0.58
C GLY A 53 -16.31 -2.80 0.83
N SER A 54 -16.92 -3.96 1.13
CA SER A 54 -16.83 -4.61 2.42
C SER A 54 -15.42 -5.12 2.66
N PHE A 55 -14.94 -4.99 3.90
CA PHE A 55 -13.66 -5.53 4.31
C PHE A 55 -13.73 -7.06 4.39
N LEU A 56 -12.80 -7.73 3.72
CA LEU A 56 -12.69 -9.19 3.74
C LEU A 56 -11.57 -9.65 4.66
N ALA A 57 -10.39 -9.05 4.51
CA ALA A 57 -9.20 -9.42 5.25
C ALA A 57 -8.16 -8.30 5.25
N GLY A 58 -7.22 -8.36 6.19
CA GLY A 58 -6.08 -7.45 6.24
C GLY A 58 -4.90 -8.07 6.95
N PHE A 59 -3.72 -7.50 6.71
CA PHE A 59 -2.48 -7.96 7.31
C PHE A 59 -1.59 -6.78 7.69
N CYS A 60 -0.72 -7.05 8.66
CA CYS A 60 0.44 -6.25 9.00
C CYS A 60 1.56 -7.24 9.30
N ALA A 61 2.70 -7.07 8.66
CA ALA A 61 3.82 -7.98 8.77
C ALA A 61 5.13 -7.21 8.99
N PRO A 62 5.98 -7.63 9.94
CA PRO A 62 7.36 -7.18 9.95
C PRO A 62 8.06 -7.71 8.70
N LEU A 63 8.77 -6.84 7.99
CA LEU A 63 9.49 -7.20 6.77
C LEU A 63 11.00 -7.07 6.97
N ARG A 64 11.76 -7.70 6.07
CA ARG A 64 13.19 -7.42 5.89
C ARG A 64 13.36 -6.98 4.45
N ALA A 65 13.51 -5.68 4.24
CA ALA A 65 13.66 -5.11 2.90
C ALA A 65 14.98 -4.35 2.80
N ALA A 66 15.60 -4.41 1.63
CA ALA A 66 16.82 -3.66 1.32
C ALA A 66 16.52 -2.21 0.88
N SER A 67 15.25 -1.87 0.62
CA SER A 67 14.82 -0.55 0.19
C SER A 67 13.31 -0.37 0.41
N SER A 68 12.81 0.86 0.26
CA SER A 68 11.37 1.13 0.22
C SER A 68 10.67 0.38 -0.90
N PHE A 69 11.29 0.30 -2.08
CA PHE A 69 10.75 -0.46 -3.21
C PHE A 69 10.61 -1.95 -2.90
N ASP A 70 11.60 -2.53 -2.23
CA ASP A 70 11.56 -3.94 -1.80
C ASP A 70 10.47 -4.17 -0.73
N ALA A 71 10.29 -3.23 0.21
CA ALA A 71 9.22 -3.30 1.20
C ALA A 71 7.82 -3.28 0.56
N GLU A 72 7.61 -2.39 -0.41
CA GLU A 72 6.37 -2.30 -1.19
C GLU A 72 6.09 -3.59 -1.97
N PHE A 73 7.11 -4.17 -2.62
CA PHE A 73 6.97 -5.42 -3.35
C PHE A 73 6.66 -6.62 -2.43
N GLN A 74 7.29 -6.69 -1.27
CA GLN A 74 7.03 -7.73 -0.29
C GLN A 74 5.61 -7.62 0.29
N ALA A 75 5.16 -6.40 0.61
CA ALA A 75 3.78 -6.15 1.02
C ALA A 75 2.79 -6.56 -0.08
N LEU A 76 3.04 -6.18 -1.33
CA LEU A 76 2.23 -6.57 -2.48
C LEU A 76 2.14 -8.09 -2.64
N LEU A 77 3.26 -8.81 -2.57
CA LEU A 77 3.27 -10.27 -2.70
C LEU A 77 2.46 -10.95 -1.59
N HIS A 78 2.59 -10.48 -0.34
CA HIS A 78 1.80 -11.00 0.77
C HIS A 78 0.31 -10.73 0.55
N GLY A 79 -0.03 -9.50 0.14
CA GLY A 79 -1.39 -9.09 -0.16
C GLY A 79 -2.01 -9.89 -1.31
N LEU A 80 -1.26 -10.20 -2.37
CA LEU A 80 -1.77 -10.98 -3.51
C LEU A 80 -2.14 -12.41 -3.10
N ARG A 81 -1.33 -13.04 -2.25
CA ARG A 81 -1.65 -14.38 -1.69
C ARG A 81 -2.95 -14.34 -0.89
N LEU A 82 -3.11 -13.30 -0.06
CA LEU A 82 -4.35 -13.09 0.69
C LEU A 82 -5.52 -12.83 -0.26
N ALA A 83 -5.37 -11.97 -1.25
CA ALA A 83 -6.42 -11.65 -2.21
C ALA A 83 -6.92 -12.89 -2.96
N VAL A 84 -6.02 -13.77 -3.42
CA VAL A 84 -6.40 -15.04 -4.07
C VAL A 84 -7.23 -15.91 -3.13
N GLN A 85 -6.79 -16.08 -1.88
CA GLN A 85 -7.51 -16.89 -0.89
C GLN A 85 -8.95 -16.40 -0.64
N TYR A 86 -9.18 -15.08 -0.67
CA TYR A 86 -10.51 -14.51 -0.44
C TYR A 86 -11.32 -14.26 -1.72
N SER A 87 -10.71 -14.42 -2.90
CA SER A 87 -11.42 -14.32 -4.20
C SER A 87 -12.26 -15.55 -4.49
N ASP A 88 -11.90 -16.72 -3.95
CA ASP A 88 -12.61 -17.98 -4.18
C ASP A 88 -14.01 -18.05 -3.53
N HIS A 89 -14.39 -17.03 -2.76
CA HIS A 89 -15.63 -16.96 -1.99
C HIS A 89 -16.60 -15.86 -2.47
N ILE A 90 -16.35 -15.26 -3.64
CA ILE A 90 -17.13 -14.15 -4.21
C ILE A 90 -17.82 -14.55 -5.50
#